data_AF-A0A1F3SYR3-F1
#
_entry.id   AF-A0A1F3SYR3-F1
#
_cell.length_a   1.000
_cell.length_b   1.000
_cell.length_c   1.000
_cell.angle_alpha   90.00
_cell.angle_beta   90.00
_cell.angle_gamma   90.00
#
_symmetry.space_group_name_H-M   'P 1'
#
loop_
_entity.id
_entity.type
_entity.pdbx_description
1 polymer ?
#
loop_
_entity_poly.entity_id
_entity_poly.type
_entity_poly.pdbx_seq_one_letter_code
_entity_poly.pdbx_strand_id
1 'polypeptide(L)'
;MRPKKEELRLYLPALILSLIPMAAMPAASIAETDAQMSSRFRGASVRAAAPCILELVRKQMRIKRPPKAPAPKVQLAHEITLHEFQNAVEAQWLFRPDTVLNVYVADSNRIFLISDKNAYRDGRSVYDSLAHEFVHYFQVKALDIRLEDATEEEEYEATLIQTEFRQTWGNRVQNGEFICPINEPARP
;
A
#
# COMPACT_ATOMS: atom_id res chain seq x y z
N MET A 1 44.07 32.20 30.55
CA MET A 1 43.03 33.16 30.98
C MET A 1 41.68 32.60 30.59
N ARG A 2 40.81 32.28 31.57
CA ARG A 2 39.44 31.79 31.36
C ARG A 2 38.48 32.98 31.44
N PRO A 3 37.56 33.21 30.49
CA PRO A 3 36.49 34.17 30.69
C PRO A 3 35.40 33.61 31.61
N LYS A 4 34.88 34.52 32.42
CA LYS A 4 33.99 34.32 33.56
C LYS A 4 32.59 33.87 33.12
N LYS A 5 31.97 33.03 33.95
CA LYS A 5 30.54 32.69 33.90
C LYS A 5 29.74 33.92 34.31
N GLU A 6 28.89 34.45 33.42
CA GLU A 6 27.84 35.40 33.78
C GLU A 6 26.53 34.64 33.97
N GLU A 7 25.97 34.76 35.17
CA GLU A 7 24.64 34.27 35.51
C GLU A 7 23.59 35.22 34.94
N LEU A 8 22.81 34.77 33.95
CA LEU A 8 21.53 35.38 33.64
C LEU A 8 20.43 34.68 34.44
N ARG A 9 20.04 35.29 35.55
CA ARG A 9 18.72 35.08 36.17
C ARG A 9 17.74 36.03 35.48
N LEU A 10 16.86 35.49 34.63
CA LEU A 10 15.68 36.21 34.18
C LEU A 10 14.42 35.50 34.66
N TYR A 11 13.70 36.19 35.53
CA TYR A 11 12.33 35.91 35.94
C TYR A 11 11.39 35.92 34.74
N LEU A 12 10.57 34.87 34.59
CA LEU A 12 9.33 34.95 33.80
C LEU A 12 8.12 34.62 34.70
N PRO A 13 7.01 35.37 34.55
CA PRO A 13 5.88 35.31 35.47
C PRO A 13 5.03 34.06 35.29
N ALA A 14 4.39 33.65 36.40
CA ALA A 14 3.41 32.58 36.45
C ALA A 14 2.25 32.86 35.47
N LEU A 15 2.17 32.07 34.40
CA LEU A 15 1.04 32.04 33.49
C LEU A 15 -0.06 31.20 34.13
N ILE A 16 -1.17 31.83 34.48
CA ILE A 16 -2.37 31.17 34.97
C ILE A 16 -2.94 30.32 33.82
N LEU A 17 -2.87 29.00 33.99
CA LEU A 17 -3.46 28.00 33.10
C LEU A 17 -5.00 28.10 33.20
N SER A 18 -5.63 28.84 32.28
CA SER A 18 -7.08 28.72 32.06
C SER A 18 -7.37 27.41 31.33
N LEU A 19 -7.75 26.38 32.10
CA LEU A 19 -8.30 25.11 31.61
C LEU A 19 -9.64 25.41 30.91
N ILE A 20 -9.61 25.55 29.59
CA ILE A 20 -10.81 25.44 28.76
C ILE A 20 -11.11 23.94 28.65
N PRO A 21 -12.28 23.45 29.10
CA PRO A 21 -12.70 22.11 28.76
C PRO A 21 -12.91 22.07 27.24
N MET A 22 -11.97 21.45 26.52
CA MET A 22 -12.23 21.04 25.14
C MET A 22 -13.35 20.02 25.19
N ALA A 23 -14.55 20.45 24.80
CA ALA A 23 -15.65 19.56 24.52
C ALA A 23 -15.15 18.53 23.50
N ALA A 24 -15.11 17.26 23.92
CA ALA A 24 -14.86 16.16 23.01
C ALA A 24 -15.93 16.22 21.92
N MET A 25 -15.53 16.62 20.71
CA MET A 25 -16.41 16.51 19.57
C MET A 25 -16.71 15.02 19.35
N PRO A 26 -17.99 14.63 19.23
CA PRO A 26 -18.32 13.26 18.89
C PRO A 26 -17.73 12.97 17.52
N ALA A 27 -16.87 11.94 17.45
CA ALA A 27 -16.43 11.37 16.19
C ALA A 27 -17.69 10.93 15.44
N ALA A 28 -18.08 11.71 14.43
CA ALA A 28 -19.17 11.34 13.54
C ALA A 28 -18.72 10.11 12.75
N SER A 29 -19.05 8.92 13.26
CA SER A 29 -19.03 7.69 12.50
C SER A 29 -20.14 7.79 11.46
N ILE A 30 -19.80 8.27 10.27
CA ILE A 30 -20.68 8.19 9.12
C ILE A 30 -20.81 6.70 8.82
N ALA A 31 -21.93 6.09 9.20
CA ALA A 31 -22.24 4.73 8.81
C ALA A 31 -22.20 4.68 7.28
N GLU A 32 -21.27 3.90 6.73
CA GLU A 32 -21.17 3.70 5.29
C GLU A 32 -22.45 3.00 4.82
N THR A 33 -22.98 3.44 3.69
CA THR A 33 -24.20 2.84 3.13
C THR A 33 -23.89 1.45 2.58
N ASP A 34 -24.87 0.56 2.55
CA ASP A 34 -24.74 -0.77 1.92
C ASP A 34 -24.27 -0.69 0.46
N ALA A 35 -24.64 0.39 -0.24
CA ALA A 35 -24.18 0.70 -1.59
C ALA A 35 -22.67 0.99 -1.64
N GLN A 36 -22.13 1.69 -0.65
CA GLN A 36 -20.70 2.01 -0.54
C GLN A 36 -19.88 0.80 -0.08
N MET A 37 -20.46 -0.07 0.74
CA MET A 37 -19.81 -1.32 1.12
C MET A 37 -19.77 -2.33 -0.05
N SER A 38 -20.83 -2.43 -0.84
CA SER A 38 -20.90 -3.35 -1.99
C SER A 38 -20.05 -2.90 -3.17
N SER A 39 -19.76 -1.60 -3.31
CA SER A 39 -18.86 -1.05 -4.33
C SER A 39 -17.38 -1.33 -4.06
N ARG A 40 -17.01 -1.91 -2.91
CA ARG A 40 -15.60 -2.18 -2.57
C ARG A 40 -15.20 -3.63 -2.74
N PHE A 41 -13.92 -3.84 -3.01
CA PHE A 41 -13.30 -5.15 -2.85
C PHE A 41 -13.17 -5.49 -1.36
N ARG A 42 -13.46 -6.75 -1.01
CA ARG A 42 -13.35 -7.23 0.38
C ARG A 42 -11.88 -7.44 0.73
N GLY A 43 -11.38 -6.75 1.75
CA GLY A 43 -9.98 -6.88 2.16
C GLY A 43 -9.55 -8.31 2.50
N ALA A 44 -10.43 -9.09 3.13
CA ALA A 44 -10.18 -10.51 3.40
C ALA A 44 -9.94 -11.33 2.12
N SER A 45 -10.73 -11.07 1.06
CA SER A 45 -10.59 -11.76 -0.23
C SER A 45 -9.30 -11.37 -0.95
N VAL A 46 -8.97 -10.08 -0.95
CA VAL A 46 -7.70 -9.58 -1.52
C VAL A 46 -6.49 -10.18 -0.81
N ARG A 47 -6.48 -10.19 0.52
CA ARG A 47 -5.40 -10.79 1.31
C ARG A 47 -5.30 -12.30 1.15
N ALA A 48 -6.42 -13.01 1.02
CA ALA A 48 -6.41 -14.45 0.76
C ALA A 48 -5.80 -14.79 -0.61
N ALA A 49 -6.03 -13.95 -1.62
CA ALA A 49 -5.43 -14.12 -2.95
C ALA A 49 -3.95 -13.74 -3.03
N ALA A 50 -3.49 -12.84 -2.14
CA ALA A 50 -2.16 -12.23 -2.21
C ALA A 50 -1.00 -13.23 -2.31
N PRO A 51 -0.92 -14.33 -1.51
CA PRO A 51 0.16 -15.31 -1.66
C PRO A 51 0.18 -16.00 -3.03
N CYS A 52 -1.00 -16.26 -3.60
CA CYS A 52 -1.10 -16.86 -4.93
C CYS A 52 -0.62 -15.90 -6.02
N ILE A 53 -1.08 -14.65 -5.98
CA ILE A 53 -0.70 -13.62 -6.96
C ILE A 53 0.80 -13.34 -6.87
N LEU A 54 1.35 -13.24 -5.65
CA LEU A 54 2.79 -13.09 -5.44
C LEU A 54 3.59 -14.20 -6.15
N GLU A 55 3.15 -15.45 -6.04
CA GLU A 55 3.80 -16.59 -6.69
C GLU A 55 3.64 -16.57 -8.22
N LEU A 56 2.48 -16.14 -8.73
CA LEU A 56 2.27 -15.97 -10.17
C LEU A 56 3.19 -14.88 -10.76
N VAL A 57 3.26 -13.72 -10.10
CA VAL A 57 4.15 -12.61 -10.50
C VAL A 57 5.61 -13.05 -10.45
N ARG A 58 6.03 -13.75 -9.38
CA ARG A 58 7.39 -14.31 -9.29
C ARG A 58 7.76 -15.18 -10.50
N LYS A 59 6.82 -16.03 -10.93
CA LYS A 59 6.99 -16.90 -12.10
C LYS A 59 7.06 -16.10 -13.40
N GLN A 60 6.19 -15.10 -13.57
CA GLN A 60 6.21 -14.21 -14.75
C GLN A 60 7.54 -13.45 -14.85
N MET A 61 8.03 -12.92 -13.73
CA MET A 61 9.34 -12.27 -13.63
C MET A 61 10.54 -13.23 -13.68
N ARG A 62 10.30 -14.56 -13.79
CA ARG A 62 11.33 -15.61 -13.84
C ARG A 62 12.31 -15.60 -12.65
N ILE A 63 11.87 -15.09 -11.51
CA ILE A 63 12.67 -15.04 -10.28
C ILE A 63 12.74 -16.44 -9.69
N LYS A 64 13.92 -17.07 -9.72
CA LYS A 64 14.07 -18.50 -9.34
C LYS A 64 13.82 -18.78 -7.87
N ARG A 65 14.22 -17.86 -6.98
CA ARG A 65 14.11 -18.03 -5.52
C ARG A 65 13.34 -16.86 -4.94
N PRO A 66 12.39 -17.09 -4.03
CA PRO A 66 11.72 -16.00 -3.35
C PRO A 66 12.74 -15.16 -2.55
N PRO A 67 12.51 -13.85 -2.36
CA PRO A 67 13.26 -13.04 -1.42
C PRO A 67 13.34 -13.69 -0.04
N LYS A 68 14.42 -13.42 0.69
CA LYS A 68 14.49 -13.74 2.12
C LYS A 68 13.54 -12.86 2.95
N ALA A 69 13.20 -11.67 2.43
CA ALA A 69 12.25 -10.77 3.07
C ALA A 69 10.86 -11.41 3.15
N PRO A 70 10.06 -11.10 4.19
CA PRO A 70 8.69 -11.55 4.26
C PRO A 70 7.85 -10.92 3.14
N ALA A 71 6.78 -11.61 2.73
CA ALA A 71 5.78 -11.04 1.84
C ALA A 71 5.22 -9.72 2.43
N PRO A 72 4.92 -8.72 1.58
CA PRO A 72 4.48 -7.43 2.07
C PRO A 72 3.06 -7.50 2.64
N LYS A 73 2.80 -6.67 3.66
CA LYS A 73 1.47 -6.56 4.27
C LYS A 73 0.54 -5.76 3.35
N VAL A 74 -0.56 -6.36 2.90
CA VAL A 74 -1.54 -5.72 2.03
C VAL A 74 -2.64 -5.01 2.84
N GLN A 75 -2.84 -3.72 2.57
CA GLN A 75 -3.84 -2.86 3.19
C GLN A 75 -4.69 -2.15 2.13
N LEU A 76 -5.99 -2.08 2.38
CA LEU A 76 -6.95 -1.45 1.49
C LEU A 76 -7.29 -0.05 2.00
N ALA A 77 -7.56 0.87 1.08
CA ALA A 77 -7.80 2.29 1.38
C ALA A 77 -8.91 2.52 2.42
N HIS A 78 -9.96 1.70 2.43
CA HIS A 78 -11.06 1.81 3.41
C HIS A 78 -10.75 1.27 4.81
N GLU A 79 -9.60 0.60 4.99
CA GLU A 79 -9.21 -0.01 6.27
C GLU A 79 -8.16 0.82 7.02
N ILE A 80 -7.76 1.96 6.44
CA ILE A 80 -6.69 2.83 6.95
C ILE A 80 -7.15 4.27 6.95
N THR A 81 -6.43 5.11 7.69
CA THR A 81 -6.59 6.56 7.59
C THR A 81 -5.66 7.13 6.51
N LEU A 82 -6.05 8.26 5.90
CA LEU A 82 -5.14 9.00 4.99
C LEU A 82 -3.83 9.38 5.70
N HIS A 83 -3.89 9.73 6.98
CA HIS A 83 -2.70 10.06 7.78
C HIS A 83 -1.75 8.85 7.91
N GLU A 84 -2.28 7.65 8.15
CA GLU A 84 -1.47 6.41 8.18
C GLU A 84 -0.79 6.15 6.83
N PHE A 85 -1.51 6.34 5.72
CA PHE A 85 -0.96 6.22 4.37
C PHE A 85 0.15 7.24 4.11
N GLN A 86 -0.13 8.52 4.34
CA GLN A 86 0.83 9.62 4.13
C GLN A 86 2.12 9.41 4.92
N ASN A 87 2.03 9.00 6.19
CA ASN A 87 3.21 8.74 7.01
C ASN A 87 4.06 7.57 6.49
N ALA A 88 3.44 6.60 5.81
CA ALA A 88 4.16 5.48 5.22
C ALA A 88 4.87 5.88 3.92
N VAL A 89 4.25 6.72 3.07
CA VAL A 89 4.78 7.04 1.73
C VAL A 89 5.71 8.25 1.70
N GLU A 90 5.58 9.20 2.64
CA GLU A 90 6.32 10.47 2.60
C GLU A 90 7.84 10.29 2.56
N ALA A 91 8.37 9.33 3.31
CA ALA A 91 9.81 9.06 3.32
C ALA A 91 10.33 8.56 1.96
N GLN A 92 9.50 7.82 1.22
CA GLN A 92 9.83 7.26 -0.09
C GLN A 92 9.63 8.28 -1.21
N TRP A 93 8.60 9.13 -1.11
CA TRP A 93 8.19 10.02 -2.20
C TRP A 93 8.62 11.48 -2.01
N LEU A 94 9.05 11.86 -0.80
CA LEU A 94 9.35 13.25 -0.44
C LEU A 94 8.17 14.22 -0.62
N PHE A 95 6.95 13.69 -0.70
CA PHE A 95 5.70 14.45 -0.69
C PHE A 95 4.57 13.65 -0.02
N ARG A 96 3.50 14.35 0.37
CA ARG A 96 2.32 13.76 1.02
C ARG A 96 1.12 13.81 0.07
N PRO A 97 0.65 12.67 -0.47
CA PRO A 97 -0.56 12.63 -1.29
C PRO A 97 -1.80 13.02 -0.49
N ASP A 98 -2.79 13.61 -1.15
CA ASP A 98 -4.08 13.97 -0.57
C ASP A 98 -5.12 12.83 -0.62
N THR A 99 -4.78 11.72 -1.28
CA THR A 99 -5.59 10.51 -1.39
C THR A 99 -4.73 9.26 -1.33
N VAL A 100 -5.35 8.11 -1.00
CA VAL A 100 -4.67 6.80 -1.03
C VAL A 100 -4.48 6.35 -2.48
N LEU A 101 -3.26 5.93 -2.81
CA LEU A 101 -2.87 5.39 -4.11
C LEU A 101 -2.47 3.92 -3.98
N ASN A 102 -2.44 3.20 -5.11
CA ASN A 102 -1.79 1.90 -5.16
C ASN A 102 -0.28 2.11 -5.07
N VAL A 103 0.39 1.47 -4.11
CA VAL A 103 1.85 1.60 -3.94
C VAL A 103 2.41 0.52 -3.03
N TYR A 104 3.56 -0.01 -3.43
CA TYR A 104 4.50 -0.71 -2.55
C TYR A 104 5.45 0.28 -1.84
N VAL A 105 5.46 0.21 -0.52
CA VAL A 105 6.37 0.99 0.34
C VAL A 105 7.48 0.08 0.85
N ALA A 106 8.71 0.28 0.34
CA ALA A 106 9.84 -0.62 0.57
C ALA A 106 10.34 -0.65 2.01
N ASP A 107 10.33 0.50 2.68
CA ASP A 107 10.85 0.69 4.05
C ASP A 107 10.01 -0.09 5.06
N SER A 108 8.69 0.05 4.98
CA SER A 108 7.74 -0.63 5.87
C SER A 108 7.26 -1.99 5.36
N ASN A 109 7.65 -2.39 4.14
CA ASN A 109 7.22 -3.60 3.45
C ASN A 109 5.69 -3.76 3.40
N ARG A 110 5.01 -2.70 2.96
CA ARG A 110 3.54 -2.61 2.91
C ARG A 110 3.10 -2.34 1.47
N ILE A 111 1.96 -2.92 1.10
CA ILE A 111 1.24 -2.58 -0.13
C ILE A 111 -0.05 -1.89 0.26
N PHE A 112 -0.28 -0.71 -0.28
CA PHE A 112 -1.54 0.01 -0.18
C PHE A 112 -2.29 -0.13 -1.49
N LEU A 113 -3.60 -0.35 -1.42
CA LEU A 113 -4.45 -0.51 -2.59
C LEU A 113 -5.72 0.33 -2.47
N ILE A 114 -6.11 0.94 -3.58
CA ILE A 114 -7.45 1.49 -3.74
C ILE A 114 -8.44 0.33 -3.67
N SER A 115 -9.54 0.51 -2.94
CA SER A 115 -10.51 -0.58 -2.72
C SER A 115 -11.83 -0.39 -3.42
N ASP A 116 -12.11 0.80 -3.96
CA ASP A 116 -13.34 1.07 -4.70
C ASP A 116 -13.27 0.42 -6.09
N LYS A 117 -14.22 -0.46 -6.40
CA LYS A 117 -14.34 -1.12 -7.71
C LYS A 117 -14.49 -0.09 -8.84
N ASN A 118 -15.15 1.04 -8.58
CA ASN A 118 -15.40 2.07 -9.58
C ASN A 118 -14.13 2.86 -9.95
N ALA A 119 -13.09 2.81 -9.11
CA ALA A 119 -11.79 3.41 -9.44
C ALA A 119 -11.06 2.64 -10.54
N TYR A 120 -11.45 1.38 -10.80
CA TYR A 120 -10.86 0.55 -11.83
C TYR A 120 -11.65 0.63 -13.13
N ARG A 121 -10.95 0.92 -14.23
CA ARG A 121 -11.51 1.02 -15.59
C ARG A 121 -10.97 -0.10 -16.48
N ASP A 122 -11.59 -0.27 -17.65
CA ASP A 122 -11.10 -1.15 -18.73
C ASP A 122 -10.85 -2.60 -18.30
N GLY A 123 -11.72 -3.12 -17.44
CA GLY A 123 -11.64 -4.49 -16.93
C GLY A 123 -10.50 -4.73 -15.92
N ARG A 124 -9.82 -3.68 -15.45
CA ARG A 124 -8.87 -3.78 -14.34
C ARG A 124 -9.60 -4.03 -13.02
N SER A 125 -8.87 -4.56 -12.06
CA SER A 125 -9.32 -4.83 -10.71
C SER A 125 -8.22 -4.54 -9.69
N VAL A 126 -8.55 -4.62 -8.41
CA VAL A 126 -7.57 -4.55 -7.32
C VAL A 126 -6.46 -5.59 -7.42
N TYR A 127 -6.74 -6.73 -8.05
CA TYR A 127 -5.78 -7.82 -8.23
C TYR A 127 -4.71 -7.47 -9.28
N ASP A 128 -5.08 -6.69 -10.29
CA ASP A 128 -4.12 -6.14 -11.26
C ASP A 128 -3.15 -5.18 -10.57
N SER A 129 -3.66 -4.26 -9.75
CA SER A 129 -2.81 -3.35 -8.98
C SER A 129 -1.94 -4.11 -7.97
N LEU A 130 -2.49 -5.13 -7.30
CA LEU A 130 -1.70 -5.96 -6.41
C LEU A 130 -0.57 -6.68 -7.17
N ALA A 131 -0.82 -7.17 -8.39
CA ALA A 131 0.21 -7.76 -9.22
C ALA A 131 1.30 -6.75 -9.61
N HIS A 132 0.92 -5.52 -9.98
CA HIS A 132 1.83 -4.40 -10.23
C HIS A 132 2.73 -4.13 -9.01
N GLU A 133 2.15 -3.94 -7.83
CA GLU A 133 2.91 -3.65 -6.61
C GLU A 133 3.83 -4.81 -6.18
N PHE A 134 3.48 -6.06 -6.52
CA PHE A 134 4.39 -7.18 -6.29
C PHE A 134 5.62 -7.16 -7.19
N VAL A 135 5.55 -6.56 -8.38
CA VAL A 135 6.73 -6.36 -9.22
C VAL A 135 7.73 -5.47 -8.49
N HIS A 136 7.28 -4.32 -7.95
CA HIS A 136 8.14 -3.45 -7.15
C HIS A 136 8.70 -4.15 -5.90
N TYR A 137 7.89 -4.97 -5.22
CA TYR A 137 8.39 -5.81 -4.13
C TYR A 137 9.56 -6.70 -4.58
N PHE A 138 9.45 -7.35 -5.73
CA PHE A 138 10.50 -8.21 -6.25
C PHE A 138 11.71 -7.43 -6.77
N GLN A 139 11.52 -6.32 -7.46
CA GLN A 139 12.58 -5.40 -7.88
C GLN A 139 13.44 -5.01 -6.67
N VAL A 140 12.81 -4.60 -5.57
CA VAL A 140 13.53 -4.21 -4.35
C VAL A 140 14.12 -5.40 -3.60
N LYS A 141 13.34 -6.46 -3.35
CA LYS A 141 13.74 -7.53 -2.39
C LYS A 141 14.42 -8.74 -3.03
N ALA A 142 14.29 -8.93 -4.35
CA ALA A 142 14.96 -10.01 -5.09
C ALA A 142 16.09 -9.49 -5.99
N LEU A 143 15.89 -8.34 -6.62
CA LEU A 143 16.83 -7.78 -7.61
C LEU A 143 17.71 -6.66 -7.04
N ASP A 144 17.52 -6.29 -5.76
CA ASP A 144 18.29 -5.27 -5.05
C ASP A 144 18.24 -3.88 -5.70
N ILE A 145 17.13 -3.58 -6.39
CA ILE A 145 16.88 -2.27 -6.97
C ILE A 145 16.51 -1.30 -5.86
N ARG A 146 17.16 -0.14 -5.83
CA ARG A 146 16.84 0.94 -4.89
C ARG A 146 15.77 1.81 -5.52
N LEU A 147 14.70 2.10 -4.79
CA LEU A 147 13.59 2.91 -5.33
C LEU A 147 13.99 4.35 -5.69
N GLU A 148 15.05 4.88 -5.09
CA GLU A 148 15.62 6.18 -5.47
C GLU A 148 16.31 6.16 -6.84
N ASP A 149 16.73 4.96 -7.28
CA ASP A 149 17.32 4.71 -8.59
C ASP A 149 16.29 4.14 -9.57
N ALA A 150 15.04 3.90 -9.12
CA ALA A 150 13.97 3.40 -9.99
C ALA A 150 13.65 4.44 -11.06
N THR A 151 13.63 3.98 -12.30
CA THR A 151 13.41 4.76 -13.50
C THR A 151 12.03 4.44 -14.09
N GLU A 152 11.74 5.02 -15.24
CA GLU A 152 10.58 4.65 -16.05
C GLU A 152 10.61 3.16 -16.48
N GLU A 153 11.79 2.52 -16.50
CA GLU A 153 11.92 1.09 -16.87
C GLU A 153 11.26 0.18 -15.83
N GLU A 154 11.43 0.45 -14.53
CA GLU A 154 10.84 -0.34 -13.45
C GLU A 154 9.30 -0.25 -13.45
N GLU A 155 8.75 0.94 -13.67
CA GLU A 155 7.30 1.16 -13.81
C GLU A 155 6.74 0.54 -15.11
N TYR A 156 7.53 0.59 -16.18
CA TYR A 156 7.19 -0.06 -17.45
C TYR A 156 7.13 -1.58 -17.29
N GLU A 157 8.11 -2.20 -16.62
CA GLU A 157 8.10 -3.62 -16.31
C GLU A 157 6.87 -3.99 -15.46
N ALA A 158 6.59 -3.21 -14.41
CA ALA A 158 5.42 -3.42 -13.56
C ALA A 158 4.11 -3.37 -14.35
N THR A 159 3.97 -2.40 -15.26
CA THR A 159 2.82 -2.25 -16.17
C THR A 159 2.71 -3.42 -17.16
N LEU A 160 3.84 -3.90 -17.68
CA LEU A 160 3.88 -5.04 -18.61
C LEU A 160 3.41 -6.31 -17.90
N ILE A 161 4.00 -6.63 -16.75
CA ILE A 161 3.63 -7.80 -15.94
C ILE A 161 2.18 -7.70 -15.46
N GLN A 162 1.71 -6.52 -15.02
CA GLN A 162 0.31 -6.28 -14.71
C GLN A 162 -0.60 -6.61 -15.90
N THR A 163 -0.22 -6.16 -17.11
CA THR A 163 -1.00 -6.41 -18.32
C THR A 163 -1.02 -7.89 -18.68
N GLU A 164 0.11 -8.58 -18.62
CA GLU A 164 0.20 -10.03 -18.83
C GLU A 164 -0.59 -10.82 -17.78
N PHE A 165 -0.51 -10.42 -16.51
CA PHE A 165 -1.29 -10.98 -15.42
C PHE A 165 -2.78 -10.87 -15.71
N ARG A 166 -3.27 -9.69 -16.12
CA ARG A 166 -4.68 -9.49 -16.50
C ARG A 166 -5.09 -10.38 -17.65
N GLN A 167 -4.30 -10.43 -18.71
CA GLN A 167 -4.62 -11.22 -19.90
C GLN A 167 -4.66 -12.72 -19.60
N THR A 168 -3.79 -13.19 -18.71
CA THR A 168 -3.67 -14.61 -18.36
C THR A 168 -4.69 -15.03 -17.30
N TRP A 169 -4.92 -14.19 -16.29
CA TRP A 169 -5.65 -14.55 -15.07
C TRP A 169 -6.85 -13.65 -14.76
N GLY A 170 -7.12 -12.61 -15.53
CA GLY A 170 -8.22 -11.68 -15.25
C GLY A 170 -9.60 -12.35 -15.26
N ASN A 171 -9.78 -13.39 -16.08
CA ASN A 171 -11.01 -14.22 -16.08
C ASN A 171 -11.19 -15.07 -14.81
N ARG A 172 -10.17 -15.15 -13.95
CA ARG A 172 -10.25 -15.79 -12.62
C ARG A 172 -10.78 -14.83 -11.56
N VAL A 173 -11.00 -13.56 -11.89
CA VAL A 173 -11.73 -12.63 -11.02
C VAL A 173 -13.23 -12.88 -11.20
N GLN A 174 -13.85 -13.53 -10.24
CA GLN A 174 -15.27 -13.89 -10.25
C GLN A 174 -15.95 -13.31 -9.03
N ASN A 175 -17.05 -12.58 -9.22
CA ASN A 175 -17.80 -11.94 -8.14
C ASN A 175 -16.94 -11.06 -7.21
N GLY A 176 -15.90 -10.42 -7.78
CA GLY A 176 -14.96 -9.60 -7.04
C GLY A 176 -13.91 -10.36 -6.24
N GLU A 177 -13.75 -11.67 -6.48
CA GLU A 177 -12.76 -12.54 -5.84
C GLU A 177 -11.82 -13.15 -6.87
N PHE A 178 -10.53 -13.25 -6.56
CA PHE A 178 -9.55 -13.93 -7.40
C PHE A 178 -9.46 -15.41 -7.04
N ILE A 179 -9.73 -16.29 -8.01
CA ILE A 179 -9.63 -17.74 -7.85
C ILE A 179 -8.22 -18.21 -8.25
N CYS A 180 -7.44 -18.64 -7.25
CA CYS A 180 -6.05 -19.05 -7.47
C CYS A 180 -5.93 -20.29 -8.38
N PRO A 181 -5.18 -20.23 -9.49
CA PRO A 181 -5.02 -21.37 -10.41
C PRO A 181 -3.99 -22.41 -9.94
N ILE A 182 -3.19 -22.12 -8.91
CA ILE A 182 -2.05 -22.97 -8.50
C ILE A 182 -2.51 -24.30 -7.88
N ASN A 183 -3.78 -24.39 -7.45
CA ASN A 183 -4.37 -25.63 -6.94
C ASN A 183 -5.06 -26.48 -8.02
N GLU A 184 -5.07 -26.05 -9.28
CA GLU A 184 -5.60 -26.87 -10.38
C GLU A 184 -4.51 -27.83 -10.87
N PRO A 185 -4.80 -29.14 -11.03
CA PRO A 185 -3.88 -30.03 -11.72
C PRO A 185 -3.59 -29.45 -13.11
N ALA A 186 -2.32 -29.48 -13.53
CA ALA A 186 -1.94 -29.02 -14.87
C ALA A 186 -2.89 -29.63 -15.90
N ARG A 187 -3.54 -28.78 -16.72
CA ARG A 187 -4.30 -29.31 -17.86
C ARG A 187 -3.32 -30.07 -18.76
N PRO A 188 -3.63 -31.33 -19.12
CA PRO A 188 -2.79 -32.14 -19.99
C PRO A 188 -2.64 -31.52 -21.38
#